data_AF-A0A2E4X710-F1
#
_entry.id   AF-A0A2E4X710-F1
#
_cell.length_a   1.000
_cell.length_b   1.000
_cell.length_c   1.000
_cell.angle_alpha   90.00
_cell.angle_beta   90.00
_cell.angle_gamma   90.00
#
_symmetry.space_group_name_H-M   'P 1'
#
loop_
_entity.id
_entity.type
_entity.pdbx_description
1 polymer ?
#
loop_
_entity_poly.entity_id
_entity_poly.type
_entity_poly.pdbx_seq_one_letter_code
_entity_poly.pdbx_strand_id
1 'polypeptide(L)'
;MKRFYILLIYILFIKNNPANAIDPLTWESKGNIIREEVIDFPSGKKFISLKHEGGFETSMARYGSYFCSGNIFYNQKGNLEKMIYACEFIDQKGDKFFAIGSRNKGSDTDRSIGRMTIIEGQKFWKNYEGKICIYGLEYVNKTVFIKAKCN
;
A
#
# COMPACT_ATOMS: atom_id res chain seq x y z
N MET A 1 37.50 25.14 -38.26
CA MET A 1 36.26 24.36 -38.50
C MET A 1 36.12 23.12 -37.61
N LYS A 2 37.12 22.22 -37.50
CA LYS A 2 37.02 20.99 -36.65
C LYS A 2 36.73 21.22 -35.15
N ARG A 3 37.26 22.29 -34.54
CA ARG A 3 36.99 22.63 -33.13
C ARG A 3 35.54 23.04 -32.83
N PHE A 4 34.82 23.56 -33.82
CA PHE A 4 33.41 23.97 -33.67
C PHE A 4 32.46 22.77 -33.62
N TYR A 5 32.77 21.70 -34.36
CA TYR A 5 32.00 20.45 -34.35
C TYR A 5 32.10 19.70 -33.01
N ILE A 6 33.25 19.78 -32.33
CA ILE A 6 33.45 19.15 -31.01
C ILE A 6 32.59 19.84 -29.94
N LEU A 7 32.47 21.17 -30.00
CA LEU A 7 31.60 21.95 -29.12
C LEU A 7 30.11 21.65 -29.36
N LEU A 8 29.70 21.45 -30.61
CA LEU A 8 28.31 21.13 -30.96
C LEU A 8 27.88 19.74 -30.44
N ILE A 9 28.78 18.75 -30.49
CA ILE A 9 28.55 17.39 -29.97
C ILE A 9 28.41 17.42 -28.44
N TYR A 10 29.21 18.23 -27.74
CA TYR A 10 29.13 18.34 -26.29
C TYR A 10 27.80 18.95 -25.79
N ILE A 11 27.26 19.94 -26.52
CA ILE A 11 25.98 20.58 -26.20
C ILE A 11 24.79 19.62 -26.42
N LEU A 12 24.90 18.68 -27.36
CA LEU A 12 23.88 17.63 -27.58
C LEU A 12 23.83 16.59 -26.46
N PHE A 13 24.95 16.30 -25.80
CA PHE A 13 24.99 15.37 -24.67
C PHE A 13 24.38 15.94 -23.38
N ILE A 14 24.45 17.25 -23.14
CA ILE A 14 23.90 17.87 -21.92
C ILE A 14 22.35 17.94 -21.95
N LYS A 15 21.73 17.90 -23.14
CA LYS A 15 20.26 18.00 -23.29
C LYS A 15 19.51 16.68 -23.12
N ASN A 16 20.20 15.55 -22.96
CA ASN A 16 19.59 14.22 -22.85
C ASN A 16 19.68 13.62 -21.45
N ASN A 17 19.69 14.43 -20.38
CA ASN A 17 19.30 13.91 -19.07
C ASN A 17 17.78 13.85 -19.05
N PRO A 18 17.14 12.66 -19.15
CA PRO A 18 15.74 12.56 -18.82
C PRO A 18 15.60 13.09 -17.38
N ALA A 19 14.86 14.19 -17.24
CA ALA A 19 14.54 14.76 -15.94
C ALA A 19 14.07 13.62 -15.04
N ASN A 20 14.73 13.47 -13.88
CA ASN A 20 14.54 12.42 -12.88
C ASN A 20 13.08 11.95 -12.85
N ALA A 21 12.79 10.79 -13.44
CA ALA A 21 11.53 10.12 -13.17
C ALA A 21 11.55 9.83 -11.67
N ILE A 22 10.66 10.49 -10.91
CA ILE A 22 10.48 10.14 -9.50
C ILE A 22 9.99 8.70 -9.52
N ASP A 23 10.81 7.78 -9.03
CA ASP A 23 10.43 6.38 -8.96
C ASP A 23 9.07 6.27 -8.26
N PRO A 24 8.13 5.49 -8.82
CA PRO A 24 6.81 5.35 -8.23
C PRO A 24 6.95 4.89 -6.79
N LEU A 25 6.17 5.49 -5.89
CA LEU A 25 6.13 5.06 -4.50
C LEU A 25 5.68 3.60 -4.45
N THR A 26 6.58 2.72 -4.08
CA THR A 26 6.28 1.34 -3.73
C THR A 26 6.57 1.15 -2.26
N TRP A 27 5.83 0.27 -1.61
CA TRP A 27 6.19 -0.15 -0.28
C TRP A 27 5.86 -1.61 -0.05
N GLU A 28 6.70 -2.22 0.78
CA GLU A 28 6.51 -3.57 1.27
C GLU A 28 6.14 -3.50 2.75
N SER A 29 5.32 -4.43 3.20
CA SER A 29 4.94 -4.50 4.62
C SER A 29 4.87 -5.95 5.07
N LYS A 30 5.32 -6.17 6.30
CA LYS A 30 5.27 -7.48 6.95
C LYS A 30 4.75 -7.28 8.36
N GLY A 31 3.72 -8.03 8.73
CA GLY A 31 3.15 -7.95 10.07
C GLY A 31 2.45 -9.21 10.50
N ASN A 32 1.80 -9.14 11.65
CA ASN A 32 1.07 -10.26 12.23
C ASN A 32 -0.36 -9.86 12.58
N ILE A 33 -1.28 -10.81 12.47
CA ILE A 33 -2.63 -10.69 13.01
C ILE A 33 -2.54 -10.80 14.53
N ILE A 34 -2.93 -9.73 15.23
CA ILE A 34 -2.90 -9.64 16.69
C ILE A 34 -4.26 -9.85 17.33
N ARG A 35 -5.35 -9.65 16.57
CA ARG A 35 -6.71 -9.96 17.01
C ARG A 35 -7.56 -10.33 15.81
N GLU A 36 -8.36 -11.37 16.00
CA GLU A 36 -9.35 -11.85 15.05
C GLU A 36 -10.62 -12.24 15.82
N GLU A 37 -11.76 -11.69 15.41
CA GLU A 37 -13.06 -11.98 15.99
C GLU A 37 -14.01 -12.37 14.88
N VAL A 38 -14.64 -13.54 15.03
CA VAL A 38 -15.50 -14.13 14.00
C VAL A 38 -16.92 -14.26 14.54
N ILE A 39 -17.88 -13.81 13.73
CA ILE A 39 -19.32 -14.03 13.95
C ILE A 39 -19.86 -14.83 12.78
N ASP A 40 -20.33 -16.04 13.07
CA ASP A 40 -21.03 -16.89 12.11
C ASP A 40 -22.54 -16.67 12.22
N PHE A 41 -23.17 -16.30 11.11
CA PHE A 41 -24.62 -16.10 11.06
C PHE A 41 -25.30 -17.44 10.76
N PRO A 42 -26.51 -17.73 11.32
CA PRO A 42 -27.25 -18.96 11.02
C PRO A 42 -27.50 -19.18 9.52
N SER A 43 -27.50 -18.11 8.73
CA SER A 43 -27.67 -18.15 7.28
C SER A 43 -26.42 -18.60 6.50
N GLY A 44 -25.29 -18.83 7.16
CA GLY A 44 -24.00 -19.16 6.55
C GLY A 44 -23.13 -17.96 6.13
N LYS A 45 -23.58 -16.72 6.40
CA LYS A 45 -22.74 -15.52 6.25
C LYS A 45 -21.70 -15.46 7.37
N LYS A 46 -20.62 -14.70 7.16
CA LYS A 46 -19.55 -14.53 8.14
C LYS A 46 -19.10 -13.08 8.23
N PHE A 47 -18.93 -12.58 9.46
CA PHE A 47 -18.29 -11.30 9.75
C PHE A 47 -16.99 -11.54 10.51
N ILE A 48 -15.91 -10.89 10.07
CA ILE A 48 -14.60 -10.98 10.69
C ILE A 48 -14.11 -9.56 11.02
N SER A 49 -13.76 -9.32 12.26
CA SER A 49 -13.00 -8.13 12.66
C SER A 49 -11.55 -8.51 12.88
N LEU A 50 -10.62 -7.80 12.25
CA LEU A 50 -9.19 -8.08 12.33
C LEU A 50 -8.39 -6.85 12.73
N LYS A 51 -7.34 -7.09 13.51
CA LYS A 51 -6.27 -6.13 13.77
C LYS A 51 -4.94 -6.77 13.41
N HIS A 52 -4.11 -6.01 12.73
CA HIS A 52 -2.75 -6.43 12.40
C HIS A 52 -1.78 -5.27 12.54
N GLU A 53 -0.58 -5.59 12.96
CA GLU A 53 0.52 -4.65 13.14
C GLU A 53 1.79 -5.22 12.53
N GLY A 54 2.72 -4.35 12.17
CA GLY A 54 3.94 -4.78 11.52
C GLY A 54 4.88 -3.64 11.14
N GLY A 55 5.87 -3.98 10.34
CA GLY A 55 6.81 -3.04 9.74
C GLY A 55 6.50 -2.77 8.28
N PHE A 56 6.92 -1.61 7.78
CA PHE A 56 6.91 -1.28 6.36
C PHE A 56 8.23 -0.64 5.93
N GLU A 57 8.52 -0.75 4.63
CA GLU A 57 9.63 -0.07 3.96
C GLU A 57 9.18 0.43 2.58
N THR A 58 9.70 1.58 2.14
CA THR A 58 9.32 2.20 0.86
C THR A 58 10.51 2.37 -0.08
N SER A 59 10.21 2.53 -1.39
CA SER A 59 11.21 2.87 -2.41
C SER A 59 11.96 4.18 -2.14
N MET A 60 11.48 5.01 -1.22
CA MET A 60 12.07 6.30 -0.85
C MET A 60 12.86 6.24 0.46
N ALA A 61 13.28 5.03 0.87
CA ALA A 61 13.99 4.78 2.12
C ALA A 61 13.24 5.32 3.36
N ARG A 62 11.90 5.20 3.36
CA ARG A 62 11.09 5.37 4.58
C ARG A 62 10.81 4.00 5.17
N TYR A 63 11.13 3.84 6.45
CA TYR A 63 10.97 2.61 7.20
C TYR A 63 10.15 2.91 8.43
N GLY A 64 9.30 2.00 8.85
CA GLY A 64 8.44 2.30 9.97
C GLY A 64 7.60 1.14 10.43
N SER A 65 6.62 1.48 11.25
CA SER A 65 5.61 0.53 11.72
C SER A 65 4.23 0.96 11.31
N TYR A 66 3.32 -0.01 11.26
CA TYR A 66 1.92 0.24 10.97
C TYR A 66 1.04 -0.54 11.94
N PHE A 67 -0.16 -0.01 12.12
CA PHE A 67 -1.26 -0.67 12.79
C PHE A 67 -2.51 -0.49 11.94
N CYS A 68 -3.24 -1.58 11.71
CA CYS A 68 -4.44 -1.59 10.88
C CYS A 68 -5.59 -2.28 11.61
N SER A 69 -6.79 -1.73 11.44
CA SER A 69 -8.05 -2.31 11.93
C SER A 69 -9.05 -2.38 10.80
N GLY A 70 -9.63 -3.56 10.59
CA GLY A 70 -10.51 -3.82 9.46
C GLY A 70 -11.64 -4.79 9.77
N ASN A 71 -12.64 -4.76 8.91
CA ASN A 71 -13.78 -5.68 8.96
C ASN A 71 -13.98 -6.31 7.58
N ILE A 72 -14.29 -7.61 7.57
CA ILE A 72 -14.54 -8.42 6.39
C ILE A 72 -15.93 -9.05 6.52
N PHE A 73 -16.71 -9.00 5.45
CA PHE A 73 -18.02 -9.61 5.35
C PHE A 73 -18.07 -10.57 4.17
N TYR A 74 -18.41 -11.83 4.46
CA TYR A 74 -18.61 -12.89 3.48
C TYR A 74 -20.08 -13.25 3.35
N ASN A 75 -20.50 -13.51 2.12
CA ASN A 75 -21.83 -14.04 1.86
C ASN A 75 -21.90 -15.56 2.11
N GLN A 76 -23.09 -16.12 1.94
CA GLN A 76 -23.38 -17.54 2.19
C GLN A 76 -22.60 -18.51 1.27
N LYS A 77 -22.09 -18.01 0.13
CA LYS A 77 -21.29 -18.78 -0.82
C LYS A 77 -19.78 -18.68 -0.52
N GLY A 78 -19.39 -18.00 0.56
CA GLY A 78 -18.00 -17.73 0.90
C GLY A 78 -17.35 -16.61 0.09
N ASN A 79 -18.09 -15.91 -0.77
CA ASN A 79 -17.53 -14.81 -1.56
C ASN A 79 -17.41 -13.55 -0.72
N LEU A 80 -16.36 -12.77 -0.97
CA LEU A 80 -16.15 -11.48 -0.31
C LEU A 80 -17.24 -10.50 -0.76
N GLU A 81 -17.99 -9.97 0.20
CA GLU A 81 -19.08 -9.02 -0.05
C GLU A 81 -18.66 -7.59 0.32
N LYS A 82 -17.86 -7.42 1.37
CA LYS A 82 -17.29 -6.13 1.75
C LYS A 82 -16.03 -6.33 2.59
N MET A 83 -15.00 -5.52 2.31
CA MET A 83 -13.88 -5.32 3.23
C MET A 83 -13.56 -3.84 3.31
N ILE A 84 -13.38 -3.35 4.53
CA ILE A 84 -12.92 -1.99 4.80
C ILE A 84 -11.94 -2.02 5.97
N TYR A 85 -10.88 -1.22 5.88
CA TYR A 85 -9.93 -1.06 6.97
C TYR A 85 -9.36 0.35 6.99
N ALA A 86 -8.88 0.74 8.15
CA ALA A 86 -8.07 1.93 8.35
C ALA A 86 -6.71 1.51 8.93
N CYS A 87 -5.67 2.20 8.52
CA CYS A 87 -4.30 1.99 8.97
C CYS A 87 -3.67 3.31 9.41
N GLU A 88 -2.94 3.25 10.52
CA GLU A 88 -1.99 4.27 10.95
C GLU A 88 -0.58 3.76 10.65
N PHE A 89 0.25 4.63 10.09
CA PHE A 89 1.65 4.38 9.80
C PHE A 89 2.51 5.46 10.46
N ILE A 90 3.67 5.07 10.97
CA ILE A 90 4.68 5.99 11.51
C ILE A 90 6.05 5.61 10.98
N ASP A 91 6.76 6.58 10.40
CA ASP A 91 8.09 6.37 9.84
C ASP A 91 9.22 6.61 10.85
N GLN A 92 10.46 6.36 10.44
CA GLN A 92 11.65 6.48 11.28
C GLN A 92 11.97 7.90 11.75
N LYS A 93 11.30 8.93 11.18
CA LYS A 93 11.40 10.33 11.60
C LYS A 93 10.22 10.74 12.49
N GLY A 94 9.32 9.82 12.79
CA GLY A 94 8.10 10.06 13.55
C GLY A 94 7.00 10.73 12.73
N ASP A 95 7.15 10.84 11.41
CA ASP A 95 6.11 11.40 10.54
C ASP A 95 5.03 10.33 10.31
N LYS A 96 3.77 10.69 10.57
CA LYS A 96 2.64 9.77 10.44
C LYS A 96 1.88 9.95 9.13
N PHE A 97 1.24 8.87 8.67
CA PHE A 97 0.18 8.92 7.68
C PHE A 97 -0.91 7.90 7.95
N PHE A 98 -2.10 8.18 7.44
CA PHE A 98 -3.29 7.39 7.64
C PHE A 98 -3.86 6.99 6.28
N ALA A 99 -4.23 5.71 6.16
CA ALA A 99 -4.81 5.20 4.92
C ALA A 99 -6.10 4.43 5.20
N ILE A 100 -7.05 4.55 4.28
CA ILE A 100 -8.25 3.71 4.24
C ILE A 100 -8.15 2.82 3.02
N GLY A 101 -8.45 1.55 3.19
CA GLY A 101 -8.51 0.62 2.07
C GLY A 101 -9.77 -0.20 2.03
N SER A 102 -10.03 -0.71 0.84
CA SER A 102 -11.14 -1.60 0.53
C SER A 102 -10.72 -2.65 -0.48
N ARG A 103 -11.55 -3.68 -0.62
CA ARG A 103 -11.40 -4.70 -1.65
C ARG A 103 -12.69 -4.85 -2.42
N ASN A 104 -12.53 -5.19 -3.71
CA ASN A 104 -13.66 -5.43 -4.59
C ASN A 104 -14.38 -6.72 -4.20
N LYS A 105 -15.68 -6.78 -4.48
CA LYS A 105 -16.48 -8.00 -4.34
C LYS A 105 -15.94 -9.06 -5.31
N GLY A 106 -15.83 -10.32 -4.87
CA GLY A 106 -15.40 -11.38 -5.77
C GLY A 106 -14.90 -12.65 -5.09
N SER A 107 -14.31 -13.51 -5.93
CA SER A 107 -13.75 -14.83 -5.60
C SER A 107 -12.35 -14.74 -4.97
N ASP A 108 -11.69 -15.86 -4.68
CA ASP A 108 -10.37 -15.90 -4.04
C ASP A 108 -9.26 -15.15 -4.77
N THR A 109 -9.31 -15.09 -6.10
CA THR A 109 -8.39 -14.29 -6.91
C THR A 109 -8.65 -12.78 -6.77
N ASP A 110 -9.92 -12.36 -6.69
CA ASP A 110 -10.30 -10.96 -6.46
C ASP A 110 -9.98 -10.51 -5.02
N ARG A 111 -9.87 -11.45 -4.09
CA ARG A 111 -9.45 -11.20 -2.70
C ARG A 111 -7.97 -10.84 -2.59
N SER A 112 -7.13 -11.16 -3.57
CA SER A 112 -5.67 -10.98 -3.45
C SER A 112 -5.23 -9.54 -3.73
N ILE A 113 -6.03 -8.76 -4.47
CA ILE A 113 -5.71 -7.38 -4.86
C ILE A 113 -6.66 -6.40 -4.17
N GLY A 114 -6.11 -5.40 -3.49
CA GLY A 114 -6.90 -4.32 -2.90
C GLY A 114 -6.42 -2.93 -3.31
N ARG A 115 -7.20 -1.92 -2.90
CA ARG A 115 -6.87 -0.51 -3.06
C ARG A 115 -6.82 0.15 -1.70
N MET A 116 -5.84 1.01 -1.47
CA MET A 116 -5.81 1.91 -0.33
C MET A 116 -5.50 3.33 -0.77
N THR A 117 -6.04 4.29 -0.06
CA THR A 117 -5.84 5.71 -0.30
C THR A 117 -5.24 6.33 0.95
N ILE A 118 -4.16 7.07 0.79
CA ILE A 118 -3.62 7.91 1.87
C ILE A 118 -4.58 9.08 2.05
N ILE A 119 -5.25 9.14 3.19
CA ILE A 119 -6.26 10.16 3.46
C ILE A 119 -5.68 11.37 4.17
N GLU A 120 -4.67 11.15 5.03
CA GLU A 120 -4.06 12.20 5.85
C GLU A 120 -2.57 11.88 6.06
N GLY A 121 -1.72 12.91 6.06
CA GLY A 121 -0.28 12.77 6.24
C GLY A 121 0.36 13.97 6.94
N GLN A 122 1.43 13.70 7.70
CA GLN A 122 2.25 14.70 8.35
C GLN A 122 3.55 14.95 7.58
N LYS A 123 4.00 16.21 7.56
CA LYS A 123 5.29 16.64 6.99
C LYS A 123 5.54 16.01 5.60
N PHE A 124 6.49 15.07 5.51
CA PHE A 124 6.82 14.36 4.28
C PHE A 124 5.60 13.70 3.62
N TRP A 125 4.74 13.06 4.42
CA TRP A 125 3.59 12.31 3.93
C TRP A 125 2.44 13.21 3.45
N LYS A 126 2.45 14.51 3.78
CA LYS A 126 1.44 15.48 3.30
C LYS A 126 1.38 15.52 1.77
N ASN A 127 2.53 15.34 1.11
CA ASN A 127 2.64 15.33 -0.35
C ASN A 127 2.02 14.08 -1.01
N TYR A 128 1.60 13.09 -0.23
CA TYR A 128 1.05 11.83 -0.69
C TYR A 128 -0.44 11.67 -0.36
N GLU A 129 -1.07 12.67 0.25
CA GLU A 129 -2.52 12.68 0.45
C GLU A 129 -3.26 12.55 -0.90
N GLY A 130 -4.28 11.70 -0.93
CA GLY A 130 -5.03 11.36 -2.14
C GLY A 130 -4.36 10.31 -3.03
N LYS A 131 -3.10 9.90 -2.77
CA LYS A 131 -2.45 8.83 -3.55
C LYS A 131 -3.14 7.50 -3.33
N ILE A 132 -3.37 6.78 -4.44
CA ILE A 132 -4.00 5.47 -4.44
C ILE A 132 -2.93 4.41 -4.66
N CYS A 133 -2.85 3.47 -3.72
CA CYS A 133 -1.93 2.35 -3.77
C CYS A 133 -2.70 1.05 -4.02
N ILE A 134 -2.34 0.37 -5.11
CA ILE A 134 -2.82 -0.97 -5.42
C ILE A 134 -1.89 -1.95 -4.73
N TYR A 135 -2.43 -2.86 -3.94
CA TYR A 135 -1.62 -3.80 -3.16
C TYR A 135 -2.07 -5.24 -3.36
N GLY A 136 -1.09 -6.13 -3.38
CA GLY A 136 -1.26 -7.57 -3.20
C GLY A 136 -0.93 -7.95 -1.76
N LEU A 137 -1.57 -9.00 -1.23
CA LEU A 137 -1.11 -9.62 0.02
C LEU A 137 -1.16 -11.13 -0.02
N GLU A 138 -0.38 -11.74 0.86
CA GLU A 138 -0.35 -13.16 1.14
C GLU A 138 -0.36 -13.40 2.65
N TYR A 139 -1.00 -14.47 3.10
CA TYR A 139 -0.97 -14.91 4.49
C TYR A 139 -0.16 -16.20 4.62
N VAL A 140 0.84 -16.19 5.50
CA VAL A 140 1.53 -17.40 5.93
C VAL A 140 1.32 -17.53 7.43
N ASN A 141 0.47 -18.47 7.83
CA ASN A 141 -0.04 -18.57 9.20
C ASN A 141 -0.69 -17.25 9.67
N LYS A 142 -0.21 -16.67 10.77
CA LYS A 142 -0.65 -15.37 11.28
C LYS A 142 0.14 -14.19 10.70
N THR A 143 1.11 -14.44 9.82
CA THR A 143 1.93 -13.39 9.21
C THR A 143 1.32 -12.95 7.89
N VAL A 144 1.24 -11.64 7.70
CA VAL A 144 0.79 -11.01 6.46
C VAL A 144 1.98 -10.37 5.75
N PHE A 145 2.06 -10.59 4.44
CA PHE A 145 3.04 -9.97 3.55
C PHE A 145 2.28 -9.12 2.53
N ILE A 146 2.66 -7.86 2.37
CA ILE A 146 1.98 -6.90 1.51
C ILE A 146 3.00 -6.26 0.59
N LYS A 147 2.65 -6.12 -0.70
CA LYS A 147 3.39 -5.30 -1.65
C LYS A 147 2.43 -4.32 -2.32
N ALA A 148 2.77 -3.04 -2.30
CA ALA A 148 1.93 -1.97 -2.83
C ALA A 148 2.69 -1.11 -3.85
N LYS A 149 1.96 -0.63 -4.86
CA LYS A 149 2.41 0.39 -5.82
C LYS A 149 1.40 1.53 -5.86
N CYS A 150 1.89 2.75 -5.66
CA CYS A 150 1.08 3.97 -5.61
C CYS A 150 1.17 4.77 -6.91
N ASN A 151 0.03 5.29 -7.34
CA ASN A 151 -0.11 6.17 -8.50
C ASN A 151 -0.56 7.56 -8.07
#